data_AF-A0A914I6L5-F1
#
_entry.id   AF-A0A914I6L5-F1
#
_cell.length_a   1.000
_cell.length_b   1.000
_cell.length_c   1.000
_cell.angle_alpha   90.00
_cell.angle_beta   90.00
_cell.angle_gamma   90.00
#
_symmetry.space_group_name_H-M   'P 1'
#
loop_
_entity.id
_entity.type
_entity.pdbx_description
1 polymer ?
#
loop_
_entity_poly.entity_id
_entity_poly.type
_entity_poly.pdbx_seq_one_letter_code
_entity_poly.pdbx_strand_id
1 'polypeptide(L)'
;MMRLLICDEELSLFDLNNNLTIVLLDTLWSISTLYNQVHCWLGLFICVFGSLANCVHIFVLSRPAMQKCAVNRLLAIIALCDIATMASYTVFVVRFEFAVDKDEPPLGYGFLWIVFLLAHVVCSIALHTITVYLTVITALIRYKTLKRVGSLWNHENIACPIFLMVAVLTVFLCIPTFLIHSIIPVTSTDPITRHNITLFTVGLAEFEQFDTCLFFKLNLWLTGIIFKVIPCVLLLLFTLALLYELEKNHRKRKLMCSGTTLAYRRHSAQSDRTTKILLILLIVFFCTEFPQGILSIMNGLFPNDIHQFVYLSLGELLDLLSLINCNTCFIVYPLISSQYRATLHNLAGCIRQLAAGRGWQAAAANIKSRMSESKFVVTSRRFTLSSSTGSPSSKPSLTFFFVKSNKYSDDIYQQQQEIRFLEGHDLLI
;
A
#
# COMPACT_ATOMS: atom_id res chain seq x y z
N MET A 1 -4.47 -27.34 21.24
CA MET A 1 -4.00 -26.95 19.89
C MET A 1 -3.63 -28.21 19.13
N MET A 2 -4.39 -28.56 18.09
CA MET A 2 -4.00 -29.61 17.14
C MET A 2 -3.05 -28.97 16.12
N ARG A 3 -1.92 -29.64 15.78
CA ARG A 3 -1.06 -29.21 14.68
C ARG A 3 -1.66 -29.73 13.38
N LEU A 4 -1.88 -28.86 12.41
CA LEU A 4 -2.01 -29.33 11.02
C LEU A 4 -0.61 -29.31 10.40
N LEU A 5 -0.13 -30.46 9.96
CA LEU A 5 1.18 -30.53 9.31
C LEU A 5 0.97 -30.29 7.82
N ILE A 6 1.53 -29.20 7.30
CA ILE A 6 1.60 -28.96 5.83
C ILE A 6 2.77 -29.77 5.26
N CYS A 7 3.80 -30.01 6.07
CA CYS A 7 4.97 -30.83 5.75
C CYS A 7 5.28 -31.79 6.92
N ASP A 8 5.26 -33.11 6.71
CA ASP A 8 5.30 -34.10 7.80
C ASP A 8 6.70 -34.33 8.43
N GLU A 9 7.80 -33.94 7.79
CA GLU A 9 9.18 -34.26 8.23
C GLU A 9 10.01 -33.07 8.75
N GLU A 10 9.40 -31.99 9.23
CA GLU A 10 10.15 -30.80 9.65
C GLU A 10 10.34 -30.60 11.17
N LEU A 11 11.43 -29.93 11.52
CA LEU A 11 11.88 -29.65 12.88
C LEU A 11 10.80 -28.86 13.65
N SER A 12 10.28 -29.43 14.72
CA SER A 12 9.38 -28.70 15.62
C SER A 12 10.17 -27.65 16.40
N LEU A 13 9.81 -26.37 16.25
CA LEU A 13 10.41 -25.28 17.01
C LEU A 13 9.80 -25.18 18.42
N PHE A 14 8.49 -25.39 18.52
CA PHE A 14 7.78 -25.30 19.79
C PHE A 14 7.63 -26.68 20.41
N ASP A 15 8.09 -26.84 21.65
CA ASP A 15 7.73 -28.01 22.46
C ASP A 15 6.36 -27.74 23.13
N LEU A 16 5.32 -28.39 22.61
CA LEU A 16 3.95 -28.27 23.12
C LEU A 16 3.73 -29.03 24.44
N ASN A 17 4.74 -29.74 24.95
CA ASN A 17 4.69 -30.33 26.30
C ASN A 17 5.25 -29.37 27.35
N ASN A 18 5.95 -28.31 26.94
CA ASN A 18 6.50 -27.32 27.85
C ASN A 18 5.43 -26.28 28.20
N ASN A 19 5.12 -26.17 29.50
CA ASN A 19 4.11 -25.24 30.01
C ASN A 19 4.42 -23.77 29.69
N LEU A 20 5.70 -23.39 29.60
CA LEU A 20 6.10 -22.02 29.22
C LEU A 20 5.73 -21.71 27.77
N THR A 21 5.96 -22.66 26.85
CA THR A 21 5.63 -22.52 25.43
C THR A 21 4.13 -22.39 25.25
N ILE A 22 3.33 -23.22 25.95
CA ILE A 22 1.87 -23.14 25.91
C ILE A 22 1.39 -21.76 26.40
N VAL A 23 1.88 -21.29 27.55
CA VAL A 23 1.50 -19.98 28.10
C VAL A 23 1.87 -18.84 27.13
N LEU A 24 3.04 -18.91 26.50
CA LEU A 24 3.47 -17.91 25.51
C LEU A 24 2.54 -17.90 24.29
N LEU A 25 2.22 -19.07 23.73
CA LEU A 25 1.34 -19.18 22.57
C LEU A 25 -0.10 -18.76 22.90
N ASP A 26 -0.61 -19.11 24.07
CA ASP A 26 -1.94 -18.72 24.54
C ASP A 26 -2.02 -17.20 24.79
N THR A 27 -0.96 -16.61 25.33
CA THR A 27 -0.85 -15.15 25.50
C THR A 27 -0.85 -14.46 24.14
N LEU A 28 -0.08 -14.96 23.18
CA LEU A 28 -0.02 -14.41 21.82
C LEU A 28 -1.38 -14.48 21.13
N TRP A 29 -2.06 -15.63 21.24
CA TRP A 29 -3.38 -15.84 20.67
C TRP A 29 -4.44 -14.93 21.31
N SER A 30 -4.38 -14.76 22.63
CA SER A 30 -5.26 -13.83 23.36
C SER A 30 -5.07 -12.37 22.92
N ILE A 31 -3.81 -11.94 22.74
CA ILE A 31 -3.49 -10.59 22.24
C ILE A 31 -3.99 -10.40 20.82
N SER A 32 -3.77 -11.39 19.95
CA SER A 32 -4.26 -11.38 18.56
C SER A 32 -5.77 -11.22 18.53
N THR A 33 -6.51 -12.05 19.28
CA THR A 33 -7.98 -12.01 19.30
C THR A 33 -8.52 -10.65 19.78
N LEU A 34 -7.88 -10.03 20.77
CA LEU A 34 -8.22 -8.67 21.23
C LEU A 34 -7.92 -7.61 20.16
N TYR A 35 -6.79 -7.73 19.48
CA TYR A 35 -6.38 -6.82 18.42
C TYR A 35 -7.34 -6.89 17.23
N ASN A 36 -7.72 -8.09 16.77
CA ASN A 36 -8.57 -8.28 15.60
C ASN A 36 -9.96 -7.61 15.76
N GLN A 37 -10.44 -7.45 17.00
CA GLN A 37 -11.67 -6.69 17.26
C GLN A 37 -11.56 -5.20 16.92
N VAL A 38 -10.37 -4.62 17.09
CA VAL A 38 -10.08 -3.20 16.84
C VAL A 38 -9.50 -3.00 15.44
N HIS A 39 -8.81 -4.01 14.91
CA HIS A 39 -8.10 -3.98 13.64
C HIS A 39 -8.99 -3.54 12.49
N CYS A 40 -10.20 -4.10 12.35
CA CYS A 40 -11.07 -3.76 11.21
C CYS A 40 -11.43 -2.26 11.15
N TRP A 41 -11.67 -1.63 12.31
CA TRP A 41 -11.99 -0.20 12.40
C TRP A 41 -10.76 0.66 12.10
N LEU A 42 -9.61 0.26 12.63
CA LEU A 42 -8.36 0.98 12.46
C LEU A 42 -7.87 0.89 11.00
N GLY A 43 -7.92 -0.30 10.40
CA GLY A 43 -7.57 -0.55 9.01
C GLY A 43 -8.45 0.27 8.06
N LEU A 44 -9.77 0.24 8.24
CA LEU A 44 -10.69 1.03 7.41
C LEU A 44 -10.43 2.54 7.53
N PHE A 45 -10.19 3.05 8.74
CA PHE A 45 -9.84 4.46 8.95
C PHE A 45 -8.55 4.85 8.23
N ILE A 46 -7.50 4.04 8.37
CA ILE A 46 -6.19 4.29 7.75
C ILE A 46 -6.28 4.23 6.23
N CYS A 47 -7.05 3.30 5.66
CA CYS A 47 -7.23 3.20 4.21
C CYS A 47 -7.99 4.40 3.65
N VAL A 48 -9.11 4.81 4.26
CA VAL A 48 -9.88 5.98 3.78
C VAL A 48 -9.04 7.26 3.86
N PHE A 49 -8.42 7.52 5.01
CA PHE A 49 -7.55 8.68 5.16
C PHE A 49 -6.33 8.61 4.22
N GLY A 50 -5.75 7.42 4.08
CA GLY A 50 -4.58 7.15 3.24
C GLY A 50 -4.85 7.37 1.76
N SER A 51 -5.97 6.86 1.25
CA SER A 51 -6.39 7.10 -0.14
C SER A 51 -6.60 8.59 -0.42
N LEU A 52 -7.25 9.32 0.50
CA LEU A 52 -7.43 10.78 0.37
C LEU A 52 -6.09 11.53 0.39
N ALA A 53 -5.21 11.18 1.33
CA ALA A 53 -3.87 11.75 1.45
C ALA A 53 -3.04 11.53 0.18
N ASN A 54 -3.01 10.31 -0.33
CA ASN A 54 -2.27 9.96 -1.55
C ASN A 54 -2.89 10.60 -2.80
N CYS A 55 -4.21 10.81 -2.86
CA CYS A 55 -4.84 11.59 -3.94
C CYS A 55 -4.35 13.04 -3.96
N VAL A 56 -4.27 13.70 -2.80
CA VAL A 56 -3.70 15.05 -2.68
C VAL A 56 -2.22 15.01 -3.07
N HIS A 57 -1.48 13.98 -2.67
CA HIS A 57 -0.07 13.81 -3.04
C HIS A 57 0.13 13.79 -4.55
N ILE A 58 -0.62 12.95 -5.26
CA ILE A 58 -0.59 12.86 -6.73
C ILE A 58 -0.96 14.19 -7.35
N PHE A 59 -2.00 14.85 -6.87
CA PHE A 59 -2.45 16.14 -7.42
C PHE A 59 -1.39 17.24 -7.33
N VAL A 60 -0.62 17.29 -6.23
CA VAL A 60 0.49 18.23 -6.07
C VAL A 60 1.68 17.86 -6.96
N LEU A 61 2.06 16.58 -6.99
CA LEU A 61 3.20 16.10 -7.77
C LEU A 61 2.96 16.15 -9.28
N SER A 62 1.71 16.10 -9.71
CA SER A 62 1.30 16.18 -11.12
C SER A 62 1.41 17.60 -11.69
N ARG A 63 1.86 18.59 -10.92
CA ARG A 63 2.04 19.95 -11.41
C ARG A 63 3.33 20.08 -12.23
N PRO A 64 3.33 20.84 -13.35
CA PRO A 64 4.50 21.01 -14.22
C PRO A 64 5.76 21.52 -13.50
N ALA A 65 5.59 22.26 -12.41
CA ALA A 65 6.71 22.71 -11.57
C ALA A 65 7.46 21.57 -10.88
N MET A 66 6.76 20.48 -10.52
CA MET A 66 7.27 19.34 -9.78
C MET A 66 7.67 18.16 -10.67
N GLN A 67 7.10 18.05 -11.88
CA GLN A 67 7.33 16.92 -12.80
C GLN A 67 8.71 16.87 -13.47
N LYS A 68 9.55 17.88 -13.26
CA LYS A 68 10.88 18.04 -13.88
C LYS A 68 11.93 17.05 -13.38
N CYS A 69 11.62 16.29 -12.33
CA CYS A 69 12.55 15.41 -11.64
C CYS A 69 11.99 13.98 -11.65
N ALA A 70 12.81 13.00 -12.04
CA ALA A 70 12.44 11.59 -12.06
C ALA A 70 11.87 11.10 -10.71
N VAL A 71 12.49 11.53 -9.60
CA VAL A 71 12.06 11.21 -8.23
C VAL A 71 10.60 11.60 -7.99
N ASN A 72 10.18 12.77 -8.45
CA ASN A 72 8.82 13.27 -8.20
C ASN A 72 7.78 12.52 -9.04
N ARG A 73 8.16 12.06 -10.24
CA ARG A 73 7.31 11.17 -11.05
C ARG A 73 7.19 9.78 -10.43
N LEU A 74 8.30 9.21 -9.94
CA LEU A 74 8.30 7.94 -9.23
C LEU A 74 7.44 7.99 -7.96
N LEU A 75 7.54 9.07 -7.17
CA LEU A 75 6.68 9.25 -5.99
C LEU A 75 5.19 9.35 -6.34
N ALA A 76 4.84 9.94 -7.49
CA ALA A 76 3.44 9.98 -7.94
C ALA A 76 2.94 8.58 -8.37
N ILE A 77 3.80 7.77 -8.98
CA ILE A 77 3.50 6.37 -9.32
C ILE A 77 3.36 5.52 -8.05
N ILE A 78 4.25 5.69 -7.07
CA ILE A 78 4.17 5.01 -5.76
C ILE A 78 2.82 5.31 -5.11
N ALA A 79 2.45 6.59 -5.01
CA ALA A 79 1.17 6.99 -4.41
C ALA A 79 -0.06 6.43 -5.17
N LEU A 80 0.05 6.20 -6.49
CA LEU A 80 -1.01 5.57 -7.27
C LEU A 80 -1.16 4.08 -6.91
N CYS A 81 -0.04 3.37 -6.83
CA CYS A 81 -0.01 1.98 -6.40
C CYS A 81 -0.52 1.84 -4.96
N ASP A 82 -0.13 2.74 -4.04
CA ASP A 82 -0.61 2.75 -2.67
C ASP A 82 -2.13 2.93 -2.61
N ILE A 83 -2.72 3.85 -3.40
CA ILE A 83 -4.19 4.01 -3.48
C ILE A 83 -4.85 2.71 -3.94
N ALA A 84 -4.29 2.04 -4.96
CA ALA A 84 -4.83 0.78 -5.46
C ALA A 84 -4.80 -0.32 -4.38
N THR A 85 -3.70 -0.43 -3.63
CA THR A 85 -3.59 -1.36 -2.49
C THR A 85 -4.61 -1.04 -1.40
N MET A 86 -4.71 0.23 -0.96
CA MET A 86 -5.68 0.65 0.08
C MET A 86 -7.13 0.41 -0.37
N ALA A 87 -7.45 0.68 -1.65
CA ALA A 87 -8.79 0.49 -2.20
C ALA A 87 -9.17 -1.00 -2.22
N SER A 88 -8.26 -1.85 -2.68
CA SER A 88 -8.44 -3.31 -2.68
C SER A 88 -8.65 -3.84 -1.26
N TYR A 89 -7.83 -3.40 -0.31
CA TYR A 89 -7.92 -3.78 1.10
C TYR A 89 -9.20 -3.28 1.78
N THR A 90 -9.70 -2.10 1.42
CA THR A 90 -10.98 -1.59 1.93
C THR A 90 -12.13 -2.52 1.56
N VAL A 91 -12.16 -3.04 0.32
CA VAL A 91 -13.20 -3.99 -0.12
C VAL A 91 -13.04 -5.32 0.62
N PHE A 92 -11.81 -5.79 0.81
CA PHE A 92 -11.51 -6.98 1.61
C PHE A 92 -12.05 -6.85 3.04
N VAL A 93 -11.65 -5.81 3.79
CA VAL A 93 -12.08 -5.61 5.18
C VAL A 93 -13.59 -5.46 5.30
N VAL A 94 -14.23 -4.71 4.40
CA VAL A 94 -15.70 -4.55 4.48
C VAL A 94 -16.41 -5.89 4.28
N ARG A 95 -15.93 -6.75 3.39
CA ARG A 95 -16.62 -8.01 3.06
C ARG A 95 -16.28 -9.16 4.00
N PHE A 96 -15.00 -9.35 4.30
CA PHE A 96 -14.47 -10.53 4.99
C PHE A 96 -14.27 -10.31 6.49
N GLU A 97 -14.17 -9.05 6.95
CA GLU A 97 -14.02 -8.74 8.38
C GLU A 97 -15.28 -8.08 8.96
N PHE A 98 -15.85 -7.11 8.26
CA PHE A 98 -16.93 -6.28 8.81
C PHE A 98 -18.33 -6.88 8.57
N ALA A 99 -18.56 -7.49 7.40
CA ALA A 99 -19.84 -8.08 7.03
C ALA A 99 -19.97 -9.56 7.42
N VAL A 100 -19.00 -10.09 8.18
CA VAL A 100 -19.04 -11.44 8.72
C VAL A 100 -19.62 -11.40 10.12
N ASP A 101 -20.58 -12.29 10.39
CA ASP A 101 -21.07 -12.49 11.74
C ASP A 101 -19.99 -13.23 12.55
N LYS A 102 -19.58 -12.66 13.68
CA LYS A 102 -18.52 -13.24 14.54
C LYS A 102 -19.04 -14.42 15.35
N ASP A 103 -20.36 -14.54 15.46
CA ASP A 103 -21.04 -15.60 16.20
C ASP A 103 -21.26 -16.82 15.28
N GLU A 104 -21.47 -16.59 13.98
CA GLU A 104 -21.63 -17.64 12.95
C GLU A 104 -20.81 -17.32 11.68
N PRO A 105 -19.46 -17.43 11.71
CA PRO A 105 -18.65 -17.27 10.52
C PRO A 105 -19.08 -18.26 9.41
N PRO A 106 -19.18 -17.79 8.16
CA PRO A 106 -19.57 -18.63 7.04
C PRO A 106 -18.50 -19.69 6.78
N LEU A 107 -18.93 -20.91 6.46
CA LEU A 107 -18.10 -22.05 6.04
C LEU A 107 -17.40 -21.86 4.68
N GLY A 108 -17.70 -20.76 4.00
CA GLY A 108 -17.22 -20.44 2.66
C GLY A 108 -18.02 -19.33 2.03
N TYR A 109 -17.56 -18.87 0.86
CA TYR A 109 -18.15 -17.74 0.17
C TYR A 109 -18.62 -18.14 -1.23
N GLY A 110 -19.50 -17.31 -1.81
CA GLY A 110 -19.87 -17.45 -3.21
C GLY A 110 -18.65 -17.35 -4.12
N PHE A 111 -18.66 -18.06 -5.25
CA PHE A 111 -17.51 -18.20 -6.15
C PHE A 111 -16.83 -16.86 -6.52
N LEU A 112 -17.61 -15.83 -6.86
CA LEU A 112 -17.08 -14.50 -7.22
C LEU A 112 -16.32 -13.83 -6.07
N TRP A 113 -16.73 -14.05 -4.83
CA TRP A 113 -16.05 -13.48 -3.66
C TRP A 113 -14.71 -14.17 -3.40
N ILE A 114 -14.63 -15.48 -3.59
CA ILE A 114 -13.35 -16.21 -3.47
C ILE A 114 -12.40 -15.85 -4.60
N VAL A 115 -12.88 -15.72 -5.83
CA VAL A 115 -12.05 -15.22 -6.94
C VAL A 115 -11.55 -13.81 -6.65
N PHE A 116 -12.40 -12.94 -6.09
CA PHE A 116 -11.98 -11.61 -5.64
C PHE A 116 -10.93 -11.71 -4.52
N LEU A 117 -11.11 -12.58 -3.53
CA LEU A 117 -10.16 -12.77 -2.43
C LEU A 117 -8.77 -13.17 -2.96
N LEU A 118 -8.71 -14.19 -3.83
CA LEU A 118 -7.46 -14.62 -4.45
C LEU A 118 -6.83 -13.53 -5.31
N ALA A 119 -7.63 -12.79 -6.08
CA ALA A 119 -7.14 -11.68 -6.89
C ALA A 119 -6.64 -10.52 -6.01
N HIS A 120 -7.36 -10.18 -4.94
CA HIS A 120 -7.01 -9.13 -3.98
C HIS A 120 -5.63 -9.39 -3.40
N VAL A 121 -5.42 -10.61 -2.93
CA VAL A 121 -4.20 -11.14 -2.32
C VAL A 121 -3.00 -11.00 -3.24
N VAL A 122 -3.06 -11.61 -4.42
CA VAL A 122 -1.92 -11.59 -5.34
C VAL A 122 -1.64 -10.17 -5.84
N CYS A 123 -2.70 -9.39 -6.09
CA CYS A 123 -2.55 -8.00 -6.52
C CYS A 123 -2.02 -7.09 -5.41
N SER A 124 -2.44 -7.27 -4.16
CA SER A 124 -1.98 -6.44 -3.04
C SER A 124 -0.50 -6.70 -2.74
N ILE A 125 -0.08 -7.97 -2.73
CA ILE A 125 1.32 -8.38 -2.61
C ILE A 125 2.15 -7.79 -3.76
N ALA A 126 1.68 -7.92 -5.00
CA ALA A 126 2.38 -7.37 -6.17
C ALA A 126 2.50 -5.83 -6.10
N LEU A 127 1.42 -5.12 -5.82
CA LEU A 127 1.40 -3.66 -5.76
C LEU A 127 2.29 -3.13 -4.62
N HIS A 128 2.24 -3.75 -3.45
CA HIS A 128 3.09 -3.39 -2.32
C HIS A 128 4.58 -3.68 -2.63
N THR A 129 4.89 -4.83 -3.23
CA THR A 129 6.26 -5.16 -3.65
C THR A 129 6.78 -4.13 -4.66
N ILE A 130 5.96 -3.74 -5.64
CA ILE A 130 6.32 -2.68 -6.59
C ILE A 130 6.62 -1.38 -5.86
N THR A 131 5.78 -0.93 -4.92
CA THR A 131 6.00 0.35 -4.22
C THR A 131 7.28 0.34 -3.40
N VAL A 132 7.58 -0.77 -2.72
CA VAL A 132 8.82 -0.93 -1.96
C VAL A 132 10.05 -0.88 -2.88
N TYR A 133 10.08 -1.61 -3.99
CA TYR A 133 11.20 -1.57 -4.94
C TYR A 133 11.36 -0.19 -5.61
N LEU A 134 10.26 0.48 -5.96
CA LEU A 134 10.32 1.86 -6.46
C LEU A 134 10.86 2.83 -5.41
N THR A 135 10.58 2.59 -4.13
CA THR A 135 11.12 3.38 -3.01
C THR A 135 12.64 3.17 -2.89
N VAL A 136 13.13 1.93 -3.01
CA VAL A 136 14.56 1.60 -3.07
C VAL A 136 15.25 2.33 -4.23
N ILE A 137 14.67 2.27 -5.43
CA ILE A 137 15.22 2.95 -6.61
C ILE A 137 15.19 4.47 -6.44
N THR A 138 14.13 5.01 -5.84
CA THR A 138 14.02 6.44 -5.54
C THR A 138 15.11 6.88 -4.56
N ALA A 139 15.42 6.09 -3.53
CA ALA A 139 16.53 6.35 -2.61
C ALA A 139 17.88 6.33 -3.33
N LEU A 140 18.10 5.36 -4.22
CA LEU A 140 19.31 5.27 -5.04
C LEU A 140 19.47 6.49 -5.97
N ILE A 141 18.41 6.91 -6.67
CA ILE A 141 18.44 8.08 -7.55
C ILE A 141 18.76 9.35 -6.76
N ARG A 142 18.17 9.51 -5.56
CA ARG A 142 18.46 10.63 -4.66
C ARG A 142 19.93 10.64 -4.23
N TYR A 143 20.48 9.49 -3.82
CA TYR A 143 21.89 9.36 -3.46
C TYR A 143 22.82 9.72 -4.64
N LYS A 144 22.56 9.19 -5.83
CA LYS A 144 23.37 9.46 -7.04
C LYS A 144 23.30 10.93 -7.45
N THR A 145 22.13 11.54 -7.41
CA THR A 145 21.91 12.96 -7.76
C THR A 145 22.60 13.89 -6.76
N LEU A 146 22.64 13.52 -5.48
CA LEU A 146 23.36 14.28 -4.46
C LEU A 146 24.89 14.20 -4.63
N LYS A 147 25.40 13.05 -5.09
CA LYS A 147 26.84 12.83 -5.32
C LYS A 147 27.36 13.49 -6.60
N ARG A 148 26.55 13.53 -7.67
CA ARG A 148 26.94 14.10 -8.98
C ARG A 148 25.84 15.03 -9.50
N VAL A 149 26.14 16.33 -9.52
CA VAL A 149 25.30 17.36 -10.14
C VAL A 149 25.17 17.08 -11.64
N GLY A 150 23.96 17.05 -12.17
CA GLY A 150 23.70 16.78 -13.61
C GLY A 150 23.68 15.29 -14.00
N SER A 151 23.48 14.39 -13.04
CA SER A 151 23.32 12.96 -13.32
C SER A 151 22.15 12.68 -14.29
N LEU A 152 22.38 11.84 -15.30
CA LEU A 152 21.35 11.37 -16.24
C LEU A 152 20.14 10.77 -15.50
N TRP A 153 20.36 10.18 -14.32
CA TRP A 153 19.35 9.58 -13.46
C TRP A 153 18.25 10.54 -12.97
N ASN A 154 18.46 11.85 -13.11
CA ASN A 154 17.46 12.85 -12.72
C ASN A 154 16.47 13.18 -13.85
N HIS A 155 16.71 12.71 -15.08
CA HIS A 155 15.83 12.97 -16.22
C HIS A 155 14.46 12.32 -16.05
N GLU A 156 13.43 13.11 -16.29
CA GLU A 156 12.01 12.73 -16.14
C GLU A 156 11.58 11.50 -16.97
N ASN A 157 12.21 11.26 -18.11
CA ASN A 157 11.88 10.14 -19.01
C ASN A 157 12.29 8.77 -18.44
N ILE A 158 13.10 8.73 -17.39
CA ILE A 158 13.60 7.47 -16.81
C ILE A 158 12.56 6.83 -15.86
N ALA A 159 11.60 7.61 -15.33
CA ALA A 159 10.66 7.12 -14.32
C ALA A 159 9.73 6.01 -14.86
N CYS A 160 9.09 6.21 -16.01
CA CYS A 160 8.18 5.23 -16.61
C CYS A 160 8.84 3.89 -16.98
N PRO A 161 10.00 3.85 -17.67
CA PRO A 161 10.64 2.56 -17.98
C PRO A 161 11.11 1.82 -16.72
N ILE A 162 11.57 2.53 -15.69
CA ILE A 162 11.86 1.91 -14.38
C ILE A 162 10.61 1.26 -13.80
N PHE A 163 9.48 1.97 -13.79
CA PHE A 163 8.22 1.43 -13.30
C PHE A 163 7.80 0.17 -14.05
N LEU A 164 7.79 0.23 -15.39
CA LEU A 164 7.40 -0.91 -16.21
C LEU A 164 8.31 -2.12 -15.98
N MET A 165 9.62 -1.91 -15.87
CA MET A 165 10.57 -2.98 -15.59
C MET A 165 10.31 -3.63 -14.22
N VAL A 166 10.14 -2.83 -13.17
CA VAL A 166 9.83 -3.33 -11.82
C VAL A 166 8.50 -4.06 -11.81
N ALA A 167 7.46 -3.49 -12.42
CA ALA A 167 6.14 -4.10 -12.48
C ALA A 167 6.15 -5.45 -13.19
N VAL A 168 6.80 -5.56 -14.35
CA VAL A 168 6.92 -6.83 -15.09
C VAL A 168 7.68 -7.87 -14.28
N LEU A 169 8.80 -7.49 -13.65
CA LEU A 169 9.58 -8.39 -12.82
C LEU A 169 8.78 -8.89 -11.60
N THR A 170 8.08 -8.00 -10.91
CA THR A 170 7.26 -8.37 -9.76
C THR A 170 6.10 -9.28 -10.16
N VAL A 171 5.36 -8.95 -11.24
CA VAL A 171 4.26 -9.80 -11.72
C VAL A 171 4.77 -11.19 -12.08
N PHE A 172 5.92 -11.30 -12.74
CA PHE A 172 6.53 -12.59 -13.04
C PHE A 172 6.86 -13.39 -11.77
N LEU A 173 7.42 -12.73 -10.75
CA LEU A 173 7.74 -13.36 -9.47
C LEU A 173 6.51 -13.75 -8.65
N CYS A 174 5.34 -13.13 -8.87
CA CYS A 174 4.09 -13.50 -8.21
C CYS A 174 3.37 -14.69 -8.85
N ILE A 175 3.79 -15.17 -10.03
CA ILE A 175 3.15 -16.31 -10.70
C ILE A 175 3.17 -17.59 -9.82
N PRO A 176 4.30 -17.99 -9.21
CA PRO A 176 4.32 -19.17 -8.32
C PRO A 176 3.37 -19.04 -7.13
N THR A 177 3.27 -17.83 -6.56
CA THR A 177 2.35 -17.52 -5.46
C THR A 177 0.89 -17.63 -5.88
N PHE A 178 0.55 -17.29 -7.12
CA PHE A 178 -0.81 -17.52 -7.62
C PHE A 178 -1.09 -19.01 -7.84
N LEU A 179 -0.13 -19.75 -8.40
CA LEU A 179 -0.32 -21.16 -8.77
C LEU A 179 -0.50 -22.09 -7.58
N ILE A 180 0.04 -21.75 -6.41
CA ILE A 180 -0.05 -22.61 -5.22
C ILE A 180 -1.43 -22.60 -4.57
N HIS A 181 -2.25 -21.59 -4.84
CA HIS A 181 -3.58 -21.48 -4.26
C HIS A 181 -4.64 -22.02 -5.22
N SER A 182 -5.49 -22.92 -4.73
CA SER A 182 -6.63 -23.49 -5.45
C SER A 182 -7.95 -23.16 -4.76
N ILE A 183 -9.03 -23.12 -5.55
CA ILE A 183 -10.39 -22.89 -5.04
C ILE A 183 -11.03 -24.25 -4.80
N ILE A 184 -11.33 -24.55 -3.54
CA ILE A 184 -11.88 -25.85 -3.11
C ILE A 184 -13.38 -25.67 -2.78
N PRO A 185 -14.27 -26.53 -3.30
CA PRO A 185 -15.68 -26.50 -2.93
C PRO A 185 -15.91 -27.11 -1.54
N VAL A 186 -16.68 -26.42 -0.70
CA VAL A 186 -17.13 -26.87 0.62
C VAL A 186 -18.64 -27.02 0.60
N THR A 187 -19.15 -28.14 1.09
CA THR A 187 -20.61 -28.33 1.21
C THR A 187 -21.08 -27.85 2.58
N SER A 188 -22.02 -26.91 2.58
CA SER A 188 -22.68 -26.42 3.78
C SER A 188 -24.18 -26.69 3.70
N THR A 189 -24.81 -26.97 4.84
CA THR A 189 -26.27 -27.19 4.87
C THR A 189 -26.95 -25.87 5.20
N ASP A 190 -27.88 -25.43 4.35
CA ASP A 190 -28.64 -24.20 4.60
C ASP A 190 -29.46 -24.33 5.90
N PRO A 191 -29.29 -23.42 6.88
CA PRO A 191 -30.08 -23.45 8.11
C PRO A 191 -31.59 -23.29 7.86
N ILE A 192 -32.01 -22.65 6.77
CA ILE A 192 -33.42 -22.37 6.48
C ILE A 192 -34.05 -23.46 5.60
N THR A 193 -33.39 -23.82 4.49
CA THR A 193 -33.96 -24.77 3.51
C THR A 193 -33.50 -26.21 3.70
N ARG A 194 -32.53 -26.48 4.59
CA ARG A 194 -31.88 -27.80 4.79
C ARG A 194 -31.35 -28.45 3.51
N HIS A 195 -31.15 -27.67 2.46
CA HIS A 195 -30.49 -28.15 1.24
C HIS A 195 -28.99 -27.93 1.34
N ASN A 196 -28.24 -28.86 0.73
CA ASN A 196 -26.79 -28.72 0.61
C ASN A 196 -26.48 -27.62 -0.41
N ILE A 197 -25.84 -26.55 0.05
CA ILE A 197 -25.31 -25.48 -0.77
C ILE A 197 -23.80 -25.72 -0.93
N THR A 198 -23.31 -25.58 -2.15
CA THR A 198 -21.87 -25.59 -2.44
C THR A 198 -21.31 -24.17 -2.27
N LEU A 199 -20.48 -23.98 -1.26
CA LEU A 199 -19.67 -22.78 -1.05
C LEU A 199 -18.23 -23.06 -1.51
N PHE A 200 -17.40 -22.03 -1.56
CA PHE A 200 -16.00 -22.16 -1.95
C PHE A 200 -15.10 -21.58 -0.88
N THR A 201 -13.94 -22.21 -0.72
CA THR A 201 -12.85 -21.81 0.14
C THR A 201 -11.54 -21.80 -0.66
N VAL A 202 -10.48 -21.23 -0.10
CA VAL A 202 -9.14 -21.33 -0.70
C VAL A 202 -8.36 -22.39 0.04
N GLY A 203 -7.64 -23.24 -0.69
CA GLY A 203 -6.67 -24.15 -0.10
C GLY A 203 -5.43 -24.29 -0.96
N LEU A 204 -4.51 -25.13 -0.52
CA LEU A 204 -3.30 -25.45 -1.27
C LEU A 204 -3.67 -26.31 -2.49
N ALA A 205 -3.08 -26.01 -3.64
CA ALA A 205 -3.21 -26.83 -4.83
C ALA A 205 -2.46 -28.16 -4.62
N GLU A 206 -3.19 -29.27 -4.75
CA GLU A 206 -2.58 -30.60 -4.77
C GLU A 206 -2.02 -30.87 -6.17
N PHE A 207 -0.69 -30.96 -6.30
CA PHE A 207 -0.03 -31.28 -7.56
C PHE A 207 0.29 -32.78 -7.60
N GLU A 208 -0.37 -33.55 -8.46
CA GLU A 208 -0.18 -35.01 -8.57
C GLU A 208 1.26 -35.45 -8.94
N GLN A 209 2.07 -34.54 -9.52
CA GLN A 209 3.43 -34.83 -10.00
C GLN A 209 4.55 -34.17 -9.18
N PHE A 210 4.23 -33.25 -8.26
CA PHE A 210 5.22 -32.47 -7.53
C PHE A 210 4.94 -32.49 -6.03
N ASP A 211 6.01 -32.42 -5.24
CA ASP A 211 5.88 -32.30 -3.79
C ASP A 211 5.30 -30.92 -3.43
N THR A 212 4.03 -30.90 -3.01
CA THR A 212 3.30 -29.70 -2.56
C THR A 212 4.05 -28.96 -1.45
N CYS A 213 4.72 -29.70 -0.56
CA CYS A 213 5.50 -29.12 0.53
C CYS A 213 6.70 -28.32 0.00
N LEU A 214 7.44 -28.88 -0.97
CA LEU A 214 8.57 -28.19 -1.59
C LEU A 214 8.13 -26.90 -2.29
N PHE A 215 7.03 -26.93 -3.04
CA PHE A 215 6.48 -25.75 -3.72
C PHE A 215 6.04 -24.67 -2.72
N PHE A 216 5.38 -25.07 -1.64
CA PHE A 216 4.99 -24.18 -0.55
C PHE A 216 6.20 -23.52 0.10
N LYS A 217 7.21 -24.31 0.46
CA LYS A 217 8.46 -23.80 1.03
C LYS A 217 9.17 -22.83 0.08
N LEU A 218 9.27 -23.17 -1.21
CA LEU A 218 9.86 -22.28 -2.22
C LEU A 218 9.08 -20.97 -2.33
N ASN A 219 7.75 -21.01 -2.28
CA ASN A 219 6.93 -19.80 -2.26
C ASN A 219 7.21 -18.95 -1.01
N LEU A 220 7.28 -19.55 0.18
CA LEU A 220 7.61 -18.85 1.42
C LEU A 220 9.00 -18.19 1.38
N TRP A 221 10.01 -18.88 0.84
CA TRP A 221 11.35 -18.30 0.66
C TRP A 221 11.35 -17.18 -0.38
N LEU A 222 10.58 -17.32 -1.46
CA LEU A 222 10.44 -16.31 -2.50
C LEU A 222 9.77 -15.05 -1.94
N THR A 223 8.60 -15.17 -1.32
CA THR A 223 7.87 -14.02 -0.75
C THR A 223 8.66 -13.41 0.41
N GLY A 224 9.26 -14.22 1.28
CA GLY A 224 10.05 -13.74 2.41
C GLY A 224 11.35 -13.04 2.01
N ILE A 225 12.21 -13.68 1.21
CA ILE A 225 13.51 -13.09 0.86
C ILE A 225 13.34 -11.99 -0.18
N ILE A 226 12.65 -12.28 -1.29
CA ILE A 226 12.63 -11.40 -2.44
C ILE A 226 11.70 -10.22 -2.19
N PHE A 227 10.49 -10.43 -1.66
CA PHE A 227 9.55 -9.32 -1.49
C PHE A 227 9.76 -8.52 -0.20
N LYS A 228 10.39 -9.09 0.83
CA LYS A 228 10.60 -8.40 2.12
C LYS A 228 12.08 -8.14 2.42
N VAL A 229 12.91 -9.17 2.59
CA VAL A 229 14.27 -9.00 3.15
C VAL A 229 15.18 -8.19 2.24
N ILE A 230 15.29 -8.54 0.96
CA ILE A 230 16.15 -7.85 -0.01
C ILE A 230 15.82 -6.35 -0.10
N PRO A 231 14.56 -5.94 -0.38
CA PRO A 231 14.25 -4.53 -0.48
C PRO A 231 14.48 -3.77 0.84
N CYS A 232 14.20 -4.41 1.98
CA CYS A 232 14.36 -3.80 3.29
C CYS A 232 15.85 -3.51 3.59
N VAL A 233 16.75 -4.46 3.30
CA VAL A 233 18.21 -4.28 3.41
C VAL A 233 18.70 -3.21 2.44
N LEU A 234 18.27 -3.24 1.18
CA LEU A 234 18.66 -2.25 0.17
C LEU A 234 18.22 -0.83 0.56
N LEU A 235 17.00 -0.67 1.07
CA LEU A 235 16.51 0.65 1.49
C LEU A 235 17.29 1.17 2.69
N LEU A 236 17.59 0.32 3.68
CA LEU A 236 18.45 0.67 4.81
C LEU A 236 19.82 1.16 4.33
N LEU A 237 20.49 0.40 3.46
CA LEU A 237 21.80 0.76 2.91
C LEU A 237 21.77 2.08 2.13
N PHE A 238 20.80 2.28 1.24
CA PHE A 238 20.70 3.52 0.46
C PHE A 238 20.30 4.72 1.30
N THR A 239 19.49 4.53 2.35
CA THR A 239 19.12 5.61 3.26
C THR A 239 20.29 6.04 4.13
N LEU A 240 21.09 5.08 4.64
CA LEU A 240 22.34 5.38 5.34
C LEU A 240 23.37 6.05 4.43
N ALA A 241 23.51 5.59 3.17
CA ALA A 241 24.38 6.21 2.19
C ALA A 241 23.95 7.66 1.85
N LEU A 242 22.64 7.89 1.71
CA LEU A 242 22.07 9.22 1.50
C LEU A 242 22.34 10.13 2.70
N LEU A 243 22.14 9.63 3.92
CA LEU A 243 22.39 10.36 5.16
C LEU A 243 23.87 10.76 5.28
N TYR A 244 24.77 9.82 5.03
CA TYR A 244 26.21 10.06 5.03
C TYR A 244 26.62 11.13 4.02
N GLU A 245 26.12 11.05 2.78
CA GLU A 245 26.47 12.03 1.74
C GLU A 245 25.86 13.42 2.04
N LEU A 246 24.67 13.47 2.66
CA LEU A 246 24.09 14.73 3.15
C LEU A 246 24.95 15.39 4.21
N GLU A 247 25.39 14.64 5.22
CA GLU A 247 26.26 15.16 6.28
C GLU A 247 27.63 15.61 5.74
N LYS A 248 28.21 14.82 4.84
CA LYS A 248 29.47 15.16 4.18
C LYS A 248 29.35 16.47 3.39
N ASN A 249 28.27 16.64 2.62
CA ASN A 249 28.01 17.88 1.89
C ASN A 249 27.73 19.06 2.83
N HIS A 250 27.09 18.82 3.97
CA HIS A 250 26.90 19.82 5.01
C HIS A 250 28.25 20.29 5.60
N ARG A 251 29.15 19.35 5.96
CA ARG A 251 30.49 19.66 6.46
C ARG A 251 31.33 20.45 5.44
N LYS A 252 31.32 20.05 4.17
CA LYS A 252 32.01 20.79 3.09
C LYS A 252 31.53 22.24 2.97
N ARG A 253 30.21 22.47 3.03
CA ARG A 253 29.64 23.83 2.96
C ARG A 253 30.01 24.68 4.18
N LYS A 254 30.08 24.08 5.37
CA LYS A 254 30.55 24.74 6.60
C LYS A 254 32.00 25.24 6.50
N LEU A 255 32.84 24.56 5.72
CA LEU A 255 34.22 24.97 5.47
C LEU A 255 34.32 26.06 4.38
N MET A 256 33.46 26.03 3.36
CA MET A 256 33.50 27.00 2.24
C MET A 256 32.78 28.31 2.53
N CYS A 257 31.78 28.32 3.42
CA CYS A 257 31.07 29.52 3.82
C CYS A 257 31.54 29.94 5.21
N SER A 258 32.24 31.08 5.30
CA SER A 258 32.50 31.73 6.59
C SER A 258 31.14 31.97 7.28
N GLY A 259 30.94 31.40 8.46
CA GLY A 259 29.63 31.17 9.11
C GLY A 259 28.84 32.42 9.53
N THR A 260 29.15 33.58 8.96
CA THR A 260 28.60 34.90 9.29
C THR A 260 27.38 35.28 8.45
N THR A 261 27.17 34.68 7.27
CA THR A 261 26.03 35.07 6.43
C THR A 261 24.69 34.50 6.93
N LEU A 262 23.64 35.34 6.92
CA LEU A 262 22.28 34.93 7.31
C LEU A 262 21.75 33.80 6.42
N ALA A 263 22.12 33.80 5.13
CA ALA A 263 21.79 32.75 4.18
C ALA A 263 22.41 31.40 4.58
N TYR A 264 23.65 31.39 5.06
CA TYR A 264 24.31 30.19 5.58
C TYR A 264 23.58 29.63 6.81
N ARG A 265 23.24 30.47 7.79
CA ARG A 265 22.49 30.04 9.00
C ARG A 265 21.13 29.43 8.64
N ARG A 266 20.40 30.04 7.69
CA ARG A 266 19.11 29.52 7.22
C ARG A 266 19.24 28.18 6.50
N HIS A 267 20.24 28.03 5.63
CA HIS A 267 20.48 26.77 4.90
C HIS A 267 20.98 25.65 5.83
N SER A 268 21.83 25.97 6.80
CA SER A 268 22.27 25.02 7.84
C SER A 268 21.08 24.49 8.64
N ALA A 269 20.22 25.39 9.15
CA ALA A 269 19.03 24.98 9.89
C ALA A 269 18.06 24.13 9.05
N GLN A 270 17.95 24.39 7.74
CA GLN A 270 17.13 23.58 6.82
C GLN A 270 17.76 22.21 6.55
N SER A 271 19.09 22.14 6.43
CA SER A 271 19.84 20.90 6.28
C SER A 271 19.66 20.00 7.50
N ASP A 272 19.84 20.54 8.71
CA ASP A 272 19.69 19.80 9.97
C ASP A 272 18.27 19.23 10.15
N ARG A 273 17.24 20.00 9.76
CA ARG A 273 15.85 19.52 9.75
C ARG A 273 15.66 18.38 8.75
N THR A 274 16.22 18.49 7.55
CA THR A 274 16.09 17.46 6.50
C THR A 274 16.74 16.15 6.93
N THR A 275 17.94 16.21 7.52
CA THR A 275 18.65 15.07 8.10
C THR A 275 17.83 14.41 9.22
N LYS A 276 17.26 15.19 10.14
CA LYS A 276 16.38 14.68 11.22
C LYS A 276 15.13 13.99 10.66
N ILE A 277 14.50 14.58 9.64
CA ILE A 277 13.30 13.98 9.02
C ILE A 277 13.65 12.67 8.30
N LEU A 278 14.78 12.60 7.59
CA LEU A 278 15.23 11.37 6.94
C LEU A 278 15.56 10.27 7.96
N LEU A 279 16.11 10.63 9.12
CA LEU A 279 16.36 9.69 10.22
C LEU A 279 15.05 9.19 10.83
N ILE A 280 14.06 10.06 11.04
CA ILE A 280 12.71 9.64 11.48
C ILE A 280 12.08 8.68 10.46
N LEU A 281 12.16 9.00 9.17
CA LEU A 281 11.67 8.13 8.10
C LEU A 281 12.35 6.74 8.13
N LEU A 282 13.67 6.71 8.36
CA LEU A 282 14.42 5.46 8.49
C LEU A 282 13.93 4.63 9.69
N ILE A 283 13.69 5.27 10.83
CA ILE A 283 13.18 4.58 12.03
C ILE A 283 11.78 4.03 11.76
N VAL A 284 10.88 4.83 11.17
CA VAL A 284 9.52 4.38 10.84
C VAL A 284 9.55 3.19 9.88
N PHE A 285 10.37 3.26 8.83
CA PHE A 285 10.53 2.15 7.89
C PHE A 285 11.11 0.90 8.57
N PHE A 286 12.16 1.07 9.38
CA PHE A 286 12.74 -0.04 10.12
C PHE A 286 11.74 -0.69 11.06
N CYS A 287 11.00 0.09 11.86
CA CYS A 287 10.01 -0.44 12.79
C CYS A 287 8.81 -1.11 12.10
N THR A 288 8.47 -0.73 10.87
CA THR A 288 7.32 -1.30 10.14
C THR A 288 7.71 -2.52 9.31
N GLU A 289 8.84 -2.49 8.61
CA GLU A 289 9.22 -3.52 7.62
C GLU A 289 10.21 -4.56 8.16
N PHE A 290 11.03 -4.22 9.17
CA PHE A 290 11.99 -5.17 9.75
C PHE A 290 11.32 -6.34 10.48
N PRO A 291 10.28 -6.13 11.32
CA PRO A 291 9.58 -7.25 11.97
C PRO A 291 8.95 -8.19 10.94
N GLN A 292 8.38 -7.65 9.86
CA GLN A 292 7.81 -8.42 8.76
C GLN A 292 8.85 -9.30 8.07
N GLY A 293 10.04 -8.75 7.81
CA GLY A 293 11.15 -9.48 7.19
C GLY A 293 11.66 -10.63 8.06
N ILE A 294 11.85 -10.40 9.37
CA ILE A 294 12.25 -11.47 10.31
C ILE A 294 11.19 -12.57 10.35
N LEU A 295 9.93 -12.19 10.51
CA LEU A 295 8.85 -13.16 10.63
C LEU A 295 8.73 -14.02 9.37
N SER A 296 8.96 -13.43 8.19
CA SER A 296 8.96 -14.16 6.92
C SER A 296 10.12 -15.16 6.81
N ILE A 297 11.32 -14.84 7.32
CA ILE A 297 12.45 -15.80 7.37
C ILE A 297 12.10 -16.95 8.33
N MET A 298 11.55 -16.64 9.50
CA MET A 298 11.15 -17.65 10.47
C MET A 298 10.06 -18.57 9.90
N ASN A 299 9.13 -18.02 9.11
CA ASN A 299 8.10 -18.77 8.41
C ASN A 299 8.69 -19.76 7.38
N GLY A 300 9.74 -19.36 6.64
CA GLY A 300 10.43 -20.25 5.70
C GLY A 300 11.30 -21.34 6.37
N LEU A 301 11.76 -21.11 7.61
CA LEU A 301 12.56 -22.06 8.39
C LEU A 301 11.71 -23.10 9.14
N PHE A 302 10.55 -22.69 9.67
CA PHE A 302 9.66 -23.52 10.47
C PHE A 302 8.20 -23.34 10.03
N PRO A 303 7.83 -23.78 8.81
CA PRO A 303 6.54 -23.54 8.19
C PRO A 303 5.35 -24.15 8.94
N ASN A 304 5.51 -25.23 9.72
CA ASN A 304 4.36 -25.76 10.48
C ASN A 304 4.08 -24.93 11.74
N ASP A 305 5.13 -24.68 12.53
CA ASP A 305 4.98 -24.07 13.86
C ASP A 305 4.88 -22.55 13.80
N ILE A 306 5.77 -21.88 13.05
CA ILE A 306 5.75 -20.42 12.99
C ILE A 306 4.58 -19.92 12.17
N HIS A 307 4.24 -20.58 11.06
CA HIS A 307 3.10 -20.18 10.25
C HIS A 307 1.82 -20.18 11.09
N GLN A 308 1.44 -21.34 11.64
CA GLN A 308 0.18 -21.49 12.36
C GLN A 308 0.08 -20.64 13.61
N PHE A 309 1.10 -20.66 14.47
CA PHE A 309 0.96 -20.07 15.79
C PHE A 309 1.32 -18.59 15.83
N VAL A 310 2.34 -18.19 15.07
CA VAL A 310 2.91 -16.83 15.17
C VAL A 310 2.52 -15.96 14.00
N TYR A 311 2.61 -16.49 12.78
CA TYR A 311 2.36 -15.74 11.55
C TYR A 311 0.89 -15.37 11.40
N LEU A 312 -0.02 -16.33 11.57
CA LEU A 312 -1.47 -16.09 11.55
C LEU A 312 -1.86 -15.05 12.61
N SER A 313 -1.34 -15.21 13.83
CA SER A 313 -1.66 -14.32 14.96
C SER A 313 -1.17 -12.88 14.78
N LEU A 314 -0.05 -12.68 14.08
CA LEU A 314 0.56 -11.36 13.85
C LEU A 314 0.21 -10.76 12.48
N GLY A 315 -0.35 -11.53 11.56
CA GLY A 315 -0.59 -11.11 10.17
C GLY A 315 -1.36 -9.79 10.06
N GLU A 316 -2.48 -9.65 10.76
CA GLU A 316 -3.28 -8.42 10.76
C GLU A 316 -2.48 -7.20 11.26
N LEU A 317 -1.63 -7.39 12.28
CA LEU A 317 -0.75 -6.33 12.77
C LEU A 317 0.29 -5.93 11.72
N LEU A 318 0.85 -6.91 11.01
CA LEU A 318 1.81 -6.66 9.94
C LEU A 318 1.16 -5.90 8.78
N ASP A 319 -0.04 -6.29 8.36
CA ASP A 319 -0.79 -5.57 7.33
C ASP A 319 -1.01 -4.11 7.74
N LEU A 320 -1.44 -3.87 8.97
CA LEU A 320 -1.58 -2.51 9.50
C LEU A 320 -0.28 -1.70 9.39
N LEU A 321 0.87 -2.29 9.74
CA LEU A 321 2.17 -1.64 9.63
C LEU A 321 2.50 -1.29 8.17
N SER A 322 2.17 -2.17 7.22
CA SER A 322 2.31 -1.89 5.79
C SER A 322 1.39 -0.75 5.33
N LEU A 323 0.14 -0.68 5.81
CA LEU A 323 -0.77 0.44 5.52
C LEU A 323 -0.24 1.78 6.07
N ILE A 324 0.34 1.78 7.27
CA ILE A 324 0.97 2.96 7.86
C ILE A 324 2.18 3.41 7.02
N ASN A 325 2.98 2.47 6.54
CA ASN A 325 4.12 2.78 5.68
C ASN A 325 3.66 3.44 4.37
N CYS A 326 2.59 2.94 3.73
CA CYS A 326 1.98 3.55 2.53
C CYS A 326 1.53 5.01 2.75
N ASN A 327 1.17 5.38 3.97
CA ASN A 327 0.75 6.76 4.30
C ASN A 327 1.91 7.68 4.68
N THR A 328 3.09 7.13 4.95
CA THR A 328 4.25 7.88 5.44
C THR A 328 4.80 8.85 4.39
N CYS A 329 4.77 8.48 3.10
CA CYS A 329 5.24 9.32 2.00
C CYS A 329 4.53 10.68 1.95
N PHE A 330 3.20 10.70 2.06
CA PHE A 330 2.43 11.95 2.05
C PHE A 330 2.72 12.84 3.28
N ILE A 331 2.92 12.24 4.46
CA ILE A 331 3.20 12.98 5.69
C ILE A 331 4.61 13.59 5.66
N VAL A 332 5.59 12.81 5.20
CA VAL A 332 7.00 13.17 5.29
C VAL A 332 7.45 14.10 4.16
N TYR A 333 6.93 13.92 2.95
CA TYR A 333 7.38 14.70 1.79
C TYR A 333 7.17 16.22 1.90
N PRO A 334 6.06 16.75 2.44
CA PRO A 334 5.88 18.17 2.72
C PRO A 334 6.87 18.71 3.77
N LEU A 335 7.31 17.87 4.71
CA LEU A 335 8.28 18.26 5.74
C LEU A 335 9.67 18.45 5.13
N ILE A 336 10.02 17.64 4.13
CA ILE A 336 11.30 17.68 3.43
C ILE A 336 11.32 18.77 2.35
N SER A 337 10.28 18.86 1.52
CA SER A 337 10.29 19.68 0.30
C SER A 337 9.61 21.04 0.47
N SER A 338 10.41 22.12 0.41
CA SER A 338 9.91 23.49 0.36
C SER A 338 9.14 23.80 -0.92
N GLN A 339 9.55 23.22 -2.05
CA GLN A 339 8.86 23.37 -3.34
C GLN A 339 7.48 22.72 -3.33
N TYR A 340 7.35 21.55 -2.69
CA TYR A 340 6.06 20.89 -2.50
C TYR A 340 5.11 21.77 -1.68
N ARG A 341 5.57 22.32 -0.55
CA ARG A 341 4.75 23.21 0.30
C ARG A 341 4.29 24.46 -0.42
N ALA A 342 5.16 25.10 -1.20
CA ALA A 342 4.79 26.26 -2.00
C ALA A 342 3.71 25.90 -3.04
N THR A 343 3.87 24.76 -3.73
CA THR A 343 2.89 24.28 -4.71
C THR A 343 1.55 23.94 -4.06
N LEU A 344 1.57 23.25 -2.92
CA LEU A 344 0.36 22.92 -2.15
C LEU A 344 -0.36 24.18 -1.68
N HIS A 345 0.36 25.18 -1.16
CA HIS A 345 -0.23 26.44 -0.72
C HIS A 345 -0.87 27.21 -1.88
N ASN A 346 -0.20 27.27 -3.03
CA ASN A 346 -0.76 27.90 -4.24
C ASN A 346 -2.02 27.18 -4.72
N LEU A 347 -2.05 25.84 -4.65
CA LEU A 347 -3.23 25.05 -4.99
C LEU A 347 -4.39 25.28 -4.03
N ALA A 348 -4.12 25.26 -2.72
CA ALA A 348 -5.13 25.55 -1.70
C ALA A 348 -5.71 26.96 -1.87
N GLY A 349 -4.87 27.94 -2.20
CA GLY A 349 -5.31 29.31 -2.53
C GLY A 349 -6.23 29.36 -3.74
N CYS A 350 -5.87 28.67 -4.83
CA CYS A 350 -6.68 28.57 -6.04
C CYS A 350 -8.04 27.91 -5.77
N ILE A 351 -8.06 26.79 -5.04
CA ILE A 351 -9.29 26.08 -4.66
C ILE A 351 -10.19 26.97 -3.79
N ARG A 352 -9.63 27.70 -2.82
CA ARG A 352 -10.40 28.67 -2.02
C ARG A 352 -11.00 29.79 -2.86
N GLN A 353 -10.29 30.29 -3.87
CA GLN A 353 -10.81 31.32 -4.78
C GLN A 353 -11.93 30.79 -5.67
N LEU A 354 -11.82 29.54 -6.15
CA LEU A 354 -12.87 28.85 -6.90
C LEU A 354 -14.11 28.60 -6.03
N ALA A 355 -13.93 28.07 -4.82
CA ALA A 355 -15.02 27.82 -3.87
C ALA A 355 -15.72 29.12 -3.43
N ALA A 356 -15.00 30.24 -3.35
CA ALA A 356 -15.57 31.55 -3.03
C ALA A 356 -16.24 32.25 -4.24
N GLY A 357 -16.43 31.56 -5.38
CA GLY A 357 -17.06 32.13 -6.59
C GLY A 357 -16.24 33.21 -7.31
N ARG A 358 -15.03 33.53 -6.82
CA ARG A 358 -14.14 34.57 -7.37
C ARG A 358 -13.20 34.07 -8.46
N GLY A 359 -13.16 32.75 -8.69
CA GLY A 359 -12.31 32.12 -9.71
C GLY A 359 -12.64 32.58 -11.15
N TRP A 360 -13.92 32.86 -11.45
CA TRP A 360 -14.34 33.38 -12.76
C TRP A 360 -13.81 34.80 -13.02
N GLN A 361 -13.76 35.66 -12.00
CA GLN A 361 -13.23 37.02 -12.14
C GLN A 361 -11.70 37.04 -12.32
N ALA A 362 -10.98 36.15 -11.62
CA ALA A 362 -9.54 35.99 -11.78
C ALA A 362 -9.16 35.36 -13.13
N ALA A 363 -9.91 34.35 -13.60
CA ALA A 363 -9.73 33.75 -14.91
C ALA A 363 -10.04 34.74 -16.05
N ALA A 364 -11.12 35.52 -15.92
CA ALA A 364 -11.47 36.59 -16.86
C ALA A 364 -10.41 37.69 -16.92
N ALA A 365 -9.83 38.09 -15.78
CA ALA A 365 -8.74 39.06 -15.72
C ALA A 365 -7.44 38.55 -16.39
N ASN A 366 -7.14 37.27 -16.25
CA ASN A 366 -5.94 36.65 -16.83
C ASN A 366 -6.09 36.38 -18.36
N ILE A 367 -7.31 36.14 -18.82
CA ILE A 367 -7.63 36.11 -20.27
C ILE A 367 -7.55 37.53 -20.85
N LYS A 368 -8.03 38.54 -20.12
CA LYS A 368 -7.98 39.95 -20.53
C LYS A 368 -6.54 40.50 -20.61
N SER A 369 -5.63 40.06 -19.74
CA SER A 369 -4.21 40.43 -19.83
C SER A 369 -3.51 39.76 -21.02
N ARG A 370 -3.79 38.47 -21.30
CA ARG A 370 -3.27 37.76 -22.49
C ARG A 370 -3.82 38.30 -23.81
N MET A 371 -5.06 38.79 -23.83
CA MET A 371 -5.65 39.48 -25.00
C MET A 371 -5.06 40.88 -25.22
N SER A 372 -4.55 41.54 -24.17
CA SER A 372 -3.87 42.84 -24.30
C SER A 372 -2.48 42.74 -24.92
N GLU A 373 -1.80 41.60 -24.76
CA GLU A 373 -0.47 41.35 -25.36
C GLU A 373 -0.54 40.90 -26.82
N SER A 374 -1.69 40.41 -27.27
CA SER A 374 -1.93 39.97 -28.64
C SER A 374 -2.70 41.02 -29.45
N LYS A 375 -2.06 42.18 -29.72
CA LYS A 375 -2.53 43.08 -30.79
C LYS A 375 -2.33 42.38 -32.15
N PHE A 376 -3.30 41.56 -32.53
CA PHE A 376 -3.37 41.00 -33.88
C PHE A 376 -4.13 41.96 -34.79
N VAL A 377 -3.48 42.33 -35.90
CA VAL A 377 -4.02 43.12 -37.01
C VAL A 377 -5.24 42.39 -37.57
N VAL A 378 -6.42 43.03 -37.52
CA VAL A 378 -7.65 42.51 -38.11
C VAL A 378 -7.73 42.99 -39.56
N THR A 379 -7.45 42.10 -40.50
CA THR A 379 -7.84 42.27 -41.91
C THR A 379 -9.27 41.75 -42.06
N SER A 380 -10.22 42.65 -42.31
CA SER A 380 -11.64 42.34 -42.49
C SER A 380 -11.89 41.51 -43.76
N ARG A 381 -12.51 40.33 -43.61
CA ARG A 381 -13.42 39.77 -44.63
C ARG A 381 -14.74 39.37 -43.99
N ARG A 382 -15.79 40.00 -44.49
CA ARG A 382 -17.20 39.82 -44.14
C ARG A 382 -17.73 38.55 -44.81
N PHE A 383 -18.30 37.63 -44.05
CA PHE A 383 -19.22 36.61 -44.56
C PHE A 383 -20.38 36.42 -43.56
N THR A 384 -21.59 36.59 -44.06
CA THR A 384 -22.88 36.47 -43.39
C THR A 384 -23.56 35.15 -43.77
N LEU A 385 -24.20 34.49 -42.81
CA LEU A 385 -25.35 33.54 -42.89
C LEU A 385 -25.32 32.67 -41.60
N SER A 386 -26.37 32.21 -40.95
CA SER A 386 -27.77 32.60 -40.65
C SER A 386 -28.26 31.57 -39.59
N SER A 387 -29.21 31.95 -38.75
CA SER A 387 -29.70 31.28 -37.53
C SER A 387 -30.66 30.07 -37.70
N SER A 388 -30.71 29.16 -36.71
CA SER A 388 -31.94 28.54 -36.09
C SER A 388 -31.54 27.58 -34.94
N THR A 389 -31.78 27.89 -33.65
CA THR A 389 -32.95 27.62 -32.75
C THR A 389 -33.26 26.14 -32.40
N GLY A 390 -33.19 25.79 -31.10
CA GLY A 390 -33.90 24.64 -30.51
C GLY A 390 -33.27 24.04 -29.22
N SER A 391 -34.04 23.98 -28.12
CA SER A 391 -33.82 23.25 -26.83
C SER A 391 -35.18 22.68 -26.35
N PRO A 392 -35.41 22.00 -25.20
CA PRO A 392 -34.55 21.36 -24.16
C PRO A 392 -35.11 19.99 -23.59
N SER A 393 -34.62 19.55 -22.40
CA SER A 393 -35.14 18.51 -21.42
C SER A 393 -34.64 17.05 -21.58
N SER A 394 -34.43 16.15 -20.57
CA SER A 394 -34.85 15.95 -19.16
C SER A 394 -33.95 14.90 -18.40
N LYS A 395 -33.94 14.86 -17.05
CA LYS A 395 -33.29 13.85 -16.14
C LYS A 395 -34.30 12.80 -15.61
N PRO A 396 -33.84 11.64 -15.05
CA PRO A 396 -34.21 11.27 -13.67
C PRO A 396 -33.14 10.52 -12.83
N SER A 397 -33.46 10.32 -11.54
CA SER A 397 -32.66 9.85 -10.38
C SER A 397 -33.10 8.45 -9.90
N LEU A 398 -32.24 7.66 -9.23
CA LEU A 398 -32.63 6.41 -8.53
C LEU A 398 -31.92 6.23 -7.16
N THR A 399 -32.65 5.69 -6.19
CA THR A 399 -32.32 5.60 -4.74
C THR A 399 -32.27 4.12 -4.30
N PHE A 400 -31.38 3.79 -3.35
CA PHE A 400 -31.13 2.48 -2.75
C PHE A 400 -32.09 2.12 -1.59
N PHE A 401 -32.29 0.82 -1.35
CA PHE A 401 -32.89 0.26 -0.12
C PHE A 401 -31.97 -0.82 0.48
N PHE A 402 -31.84 -0.81 1.82
CA PHE A 402 -31.16 -1.80 2.67
C PHE A 402 -32.20 -2.43 3.61
N VAL A 403 -32.07 -3.73 3.91
CA VAL A 403 -32.83 -4.42 4.96
C VAL A 403 -31.88 -5.34 5.75
N LYS A 404 -32.14 -5.44 7.06
CA LYS A 404 -31.32 -5.98 8.16
C LYS A 404 -32.14 -7.01 8.96
N SER A 405 -31.53 -8.07 9.51
CA SER A 405 -31.94 -8.81 10.74
C SER A 405 -31.00 -10.02 10.95
N ASN A 406 -30.17 -10.11 12.03
CA ASN A 406 -30.38 -10.74 13.36
C ASN A 406 -30.74 -12.25 13.32
N LYS A 407 -30.30 -13.17 14.19
CA LYS A 407 -29.26 -13.30 15.24
C LYS A 407 -29.54 -14.68 15.90
N TYR A 408 -28.61 -15.62 16.01
CA TYR A 408 -28.51 -16.55 17.17
C TYR A 408 -27.18 -17.30 17.12
N SER A 409 -26.64 -17.57 18.30
CA SER A 409 -25.31 -18.07 18.60
C SER A 409 -25.46 -19.27 19.54
N ASP A 410 -24.48 -20.18 19.54
CA ASP A 410 -23.78 -20.60 20.77
C ASP A 410 -23.14 -22.00 20.72
N ASP A 411 -23.42 -22.84 19.71
CA ASP A 411 -22.83 -24.20 19.65
C ASP A 411 -21.69 -24.39 18.61
N ILE A 412 -21.37 -23.35 17.82
CA ILE A 412 -20.43 -23.47 16.68
C ILE A 412 -18.99 -22.98 17.01
N TYR A 413 -18.75 -22.45 18.21
CA TYR A 413 -17.44 -21.89 18.58
C TYR A 413 -16.29 -22.90 18.64
N GLN A 414 -16.58 -24.19 18.83
CA GLN A 414 -15.53 -25.22 18.87
C GLN A 414 -15.22 -25.89 17.53
N GLN A 415 -16.14 -25.87 16.57
CA GLN A 415 -15.89 -26.32 15.19
C GLN A 415 -15.42 -25.17 14.27
N GLN A 416 -15.68 -23.91 14.61
CA GLN A 416 -15.30 -22.73 13.82
C GLN A 416 -13.81 -22.32 13.86
N GLN A 417 -13.00 -22.93 14.71
CA GLN A 417 -11.54 -22.76 14.64
C GLN A 417 -10.91 -23.66 13.55
N GLU A 418 -11.58 -24.73 13.13
CA GLU A 418 -11.09 -25.65 12.10
C GLU A 418 -11.23 -25.10 10.66
N ILE A 419 -12.03 -24.05 10.43
CA ILE A 419 -12.28 -23.48 9.07
C ILE A 419 -11.66 -22.09 8.87
N ARG A 420 -11.43 -21.34 9.95
CA ARG A 420 -10.47 -20.20 9.92
C ARG A 420 -9.06 -20.63 9.49
N PHE A 421 -8.83 -21.93 9.49
CA PHE A 421 -7.62 -22.62 9.09
C PHE A 421 -7.30 -22.51 7.59
N LEU A 422 -8.27 -22.19 6.71
CA LEU A 422 -8.05 -22.13 5.24
C LEU A 422 -8.48 -20.79 4.59
N GLU A 423 -9.22 -19.92 5.29
CA GLU A 423 -10.01 -18.87 4.60
C GLU A 423 -9.45 -17.44 4.58
N GLY A 424 -8.32 -17.14 5.20
CA GLY A 424 -7.88 -15.73 5.27
C GLY A 424 -6.38 -15.48 5.30
N HIS A 425 -5.56 -16.45 5.66
CA HIS A 425 -4.19 -16.15 6.05
C HIS A 425 -3.09 -16.95 5.33
N ASP A 426 -3.44 -18.02 4.60
CA ASP A 426 -2.57 -18.55 3.53
C ASP A 426 -2.44 -17.54 2.38
N LEU A 427 -3.32 -16.54 2.37
CA LEU A 427 -3.54 -15.60 1.30
C LEU A 427 -2.97 -14.21 1.60
N LEU A 428 -2.79 -13.77 2.84
CA LEU A 428 -2.43 -12.36 3.07
C LEU A 428 -0.95 -12.02 2.97
N ILE A 429 -0.03 -12.95 2.67
CA ILE A 429 1.39 -12.60 2.43
C ILE A 429 2.09 -13.46 1.38
#